data_AF-A0A956CR50-F1
#
_entry.id   AF-A0A956CR50-F1
#
_cell.length_a   1.000
_cell.length_b   1.000
_cell.length_c   1.000
_cell.angle_alpha   90.00
_cell.angle_beta   90.00
_cell.angle_gamma   90.00
#
_symmetry.space_group_name_H-M   'P 1'
#
loop_
_entity.id
_entity.type
_entity.pdbx_description
1 polymer ?
#
loop_
_entity_poly.entity_id
_entity_poly.type
_entity_poly.pdbx_seq_one_letter_code
_entity_poly.pdbx_strand_id
1 'polypeptide(L)'
;VRRNKGRRPQISWEDPRIEAAVVGDAEGNPRRAVELHETYGQLLAAFDTLSETLRTTLVLTTLQGMSHAEAAVVLDTTEGTVAWRVHEARKQLNVHLMRLQREPTPTGVRLKASEVGNAHTSRGFDAALALLIPMLADREPSRH
;
A
#
# COMPACT_ATOMS: atom_id res chain seq x y z
N VAL A 1 -6.38 27.02 17.93
CA VAL A 1 -6.56 26.11 16.77
C VAL A 1 -6.90 24.72 17.28
N ARG A 2 -8.14 24.27 17.11
CA ARG A 2 -8.61 22.97 17.63
C ARG A 2 -8.07 21.85 16.73
N ARG A 3 -7.16 21.02 17.25
CA ARG A 3 -6.68 19.80 16.58
C ARG A 3 -7.86 18.84 16.42
N ASN A 4 -8.33 18.67 15.19
CA ASN A 4 -9.41 17.73 14.88
C ASN A 4 -8.84 16.30 14.98
N LYS A 5 -9.18 15.61 16.08
CA LYS A 5 -8.64 14.30 16.46
C LYS A 5 -9.57 13.23 15.90
N GLY A 6 -9.09 12.48 14.91
CA GLY A 6 -9.44 11.05 14.79
C GLY A 6 -10.63 10.65 13.92
N ARG A 7 -10.83 11.22 12.73
CA ARG A 7 -11.55 10.49 11.69
C ARG A 7 -10.54 9.61 10.96
N ARG A 8 -10.49 8.32 11.31
CA ARG A 8 -9.84 7.32 10.44
C ARG A 8 -10.41 7.54 9.03
N PRO A 9 -9.59 7.65 7.98
CA PRO A 9 -10.11 7.53 6.63
C PRO A 9 -10.79 6.16 6.59
N GLN A 10 -12.12 6.15 6.62
CA GLN A 10 -12.87 4.92 6.36
C GLN A 10 -12.61 4.67 4.88
N ILE A 11 -11.66 3.77 4.58
CA ILE A 11 -11.48 3.26 3.23
C ILE A 11 -12.86 2.71 2.85
N SER A 12 -13.50 3.34 1.87
CA SER A 12 -14.78 2.83 1.37
C SER A 12 -14.48 1.49 0.72
N TRP A 13 -15.14 0.43 1.18
CA TRP A 13 -15.06 -0.88 0.52
C TRP A 13 -15.55 -0.82 -0.93
N GLU A 14 -16.28 0.23 -1.30
CA GLU A 14 -16.88 0.48 -2.62
C GLU A 14 -16.14 1.59 -3.40
N ASP A 15 -14.84 1.81 -3.16
CA ASP A 15 -14.08 2.76 -4.00
C ASP A 15 -13.82 2.13 -5.39
N PRO A 16 -14.33 2.72 -6.48
CA PRO A 16 -14.22 2.14 -7.82
C PRO A 16 -12.76 2.00 -8.28
N ARG A 17 -11.83 2.79 -7.72
CA ARG A 17 -10.39 2.68 -8.00
C ARG A 17 -9.81 1.38 -7.45
N ILE A 18 -10.29 0.95 -6.27
CA ILE A 18 -9.88 -0.31 -5.64
C ILE A 18 -10.50 -1.47 -6.37
N GLU A 19 -11.79 -1.41 -6.68
CA GLU A 19 -12.48 -2.47 -7.42
C GLU A 19 -11.81 -2.75 -8.77
N ALA A 20 -11.51 -1.70 -9.54
CA ALA A 20 -10.83 -1.83 -10.83
C ALA A 20 -9.45 -2.53 -10.71
N ALA A 21 -8.67 -2.17 -9.68
CA ALA A 21 -7.36 -2.79 -9.45
C ALA A 21 -7.48 -4.25 -8.99
N VAL A 22 -8.40 -4.55 -8.06
CA VAL A 22 -8.64 -5.90 -7.54
C VAL A 22 -9.10 -6.86 -8.64
N VAL A 23 -9.99 -6.42 -9.54
CA VAL A 23 -10.46 -7.28 -10.66
C VAL A 23 -9.30 -7.75 -11.53
N GLY A 24 -8.33 -6.88 -11.81
CA GLY A 24 -7.15 -7.25 -12.59
C GLY A 24 -6.21 -8.19 -11.84
N ASP A 25 -5.90 -7.86 -10.59
CA ASP A 25 -4.79 -8.49 -9.87
C ASP A 25 -5.19 -9.70 -9.01
N ALA A 26 -6.48 -9.89 -8.74
CA ALA A 26 -6.97 -11.04 -7.98
C ALA A 26 -6.96 -12.34 -8.78
N GLU A 27 -6.93 -12.26 -10.12
CA GLU A 27 -6.88 -13.42 -11.02
C GLU A 27 -8.00 -14.46 -10.72
N GLY A 28 -9.17 -13.98 -10.30
CA GLY A 28 -10.33 -14.83 -9.94
C GLY A 28 -10.23 -15.53 -8.58
N ASN A 29 -9.20 -15.28 -7.77
CA ASN A 29 -9.04 -15.86 -6.44
C ASN A 29 -9.72 -14.98 -5.37
N PRO A 30 -10.79 -15.46 -4.70
CA PRO A 30 -11.53 -14.66 -3.72
C PRO A 30 -10.71 -14.27 -2.49
N ARG A 31 -9.80 -15.13 -2.04
CA ARG A 31 -8.93 -14.83 -0.90
C ARG A 31 -7.96 -13.70 -1.25
N ARG A 32 -7.35 -13.79 -2.44
CA ARG A 32 -6.44 -12.76 -2.95
C ARG A 32 -7.17 -11.43 -3.16
N ALA A 33 -8.42 -11.45 -3.62
CA ALA A 33 -9.23 -10.25 -3.79
C ALA A 33 -9.41 -9.47 -2.47
N VAL A 34 -9.65 -10.17 -1.36
CA VAL A 34 -9.78 -9.54 -0.03
C VAL A 34 -8.45 -8.92 0.43
N GLU A 35 -7.34 -9.65 0.26
CA GLU A 35 -5.99 -9.16 0.62
C GLU A 35 -5.59 -7.93 -0.20
N LEU A 36 -5.90 -7.92 -1.50
CA LEU A 36 -5.65 -6.79 -2.40
C LEU A 36 -6.54 -5.59 -2.08
N HIS A 37 -7.80 -5.81 -1.72
CA HIS A 37 -8.71 -4.72 -1.34
C HIS A 37 -8.16 -3.95 -0.13
N GLU A 38 -7.72 -4.67 0.91
CA GLU A 38 -7.09 -4.04 2.07
C GLU A 38 -5.80 -3.30 1.68
N THR A 39 -4.93 -3.93 0.89
CA THR A 39 -3.64 -3.36 0.47
C THR A 39 -3.82 -2.09 -0.37
N TYR A 40 -4.68 -2.14 -1.40
CA TYR A 40 -4.97 -1.00 -2.26
C TYR A 40 -5.74 0.08 -1.54
N GLY A 41 -6.63 -0.27 -0.62
CA GLY A 41 -7.28 0.69 0.27
C GLY A 41 -6.29 1.53 1.08
N GLN A 42 -5.29 0.88 1.67
CA GLN A 42 -4.24 1.57 2.43
C GLN A 42 -3.37 2.47 1.54
N LEU A 43 -2.96 1.96 0.38
CA LEU A 43 -2.17 2.72 -0.59
C LEU A 43 -2.93 3.94 -1.10
N LEU A 44 -4.21 3.77 -1.44
CA LEU A 44 -5.06 4.81 -2.01
C LEU A 44 -5.39 5.88 -0.98
N ALA A 45 -5.69 5.48 0.27
CA ALA A 45 -5.85 6.42 1.36
C ALA A 45 -4.57 7.25 1.56
N ALA A 46 -3.39 6.62 1.45
CA ALA A 46 -2.13 7.35 1.54
C ALA A 46 -1.90 8.28 0.35
N PHE A 47 -2.18 7.81 -0.86
CA PHE A 47 -2.13 8.60 -2.08
C PHE A 47 -3.03 9.83 -2.01
N ASP A 48 -4.23 9.70 -1.47
CA ASP A 48 -5.18 10.81 -1.33
C ASP A 48 -4.71 11.89 -0.34
N THR A 49 -3.73 11.60 0.53
CA THR A 49 -3.11 12.61 1.43
C THR A 49 -2.03 13.47 0.78
N LEU A 50 -1.49 13.03 -0.36
CA LEU A 50 -0.48 13.79 -1.09
C LEU A 50 -1.08 15.12 -1.61
N SER A 51 -0.25 16.15 -1.71
CA SER A 51 -0.67 17.38 -2.39
C SER A 51 -1.02 17.09 -3.85
N GLU A 52 -1.89 17.90 -4.43
CA GLU A 52 -2.32 17.75 -5.83
C GLU A 52 -1.14 17.69 -6.80
N THR A 53 -0.14 18.56 -6.61
CA THR A 53 1.09 18.58 -7.41
C THR A 53 1.87 17.26 -7.33
N LEU A 54 1.96 16.63 -6.16
CA LEU A 54 2.64 15.35 -5.98
C LEU A 54 1.85 14.20 -6.62
N ARG A 55 0.52 14.19 -6.45
CA ARG A 55 -0.36 13.19 -7.09
C ARG A 55 -0.27 13.25 -8.59
N THR A 56 -0.44 14.43 -9.18
CA THR A 56 -0.41 14.61 -10.64
C THR A 56 0.94 14.22 -11.21
N THR A 57 2.05 14.61 -10.56
CA THR A 57 3.38 14.16 -10.97
C THR A 57 3.55 12.63 -10.94
N LEU A 58 3.05 11.96 -9.90
CA LEU A 58 3.08 10.49 -9.87
C LEU A 58 2.22 9.87 -10.97
N VAL A 59 0.99 10.35 -11.19
CA VAL A 59 0.11 9.83 -12.25
C VAL A 59 0.79 9.90 -13.62
N LEU A 60 1.38 11.06 -13.97
CA LEU A 60 2.06 11.22 -15.26
C LEU A 60 3.27 10.30 -15.39
N THR A 61 4.08 10.18 -14.35
CA THR A 61 5.34 9.41 -14.43
C THR A 61 5.14 7.90 -14.28
N THR A 62 4.25 7.45 -13.40
CA THR A 62 4.11 6.02 -13.07
C THR A 62 2.96 5.35 -13.80
N LEU A 63 1.85 6.06 -14.02
CA LEU A 63 0.67 5.46 -14.68
C LEU A 63 0.67 5.76 -16.18
N GLN A 64 1.09 6.96 -16.59
CA GLN A 64 1.19 7.33 -18.00
C GLN A 64 2.58 7.06 -18.60
N GLY A 65 3.56 6.64 -17.79
CA GLY A 65 4.90 6.27 -18.25
C GLY A 65 5.75 7.42 -18.79
N MET A 66 5.38 8.68 -18.50
CA MET A 66 6.15 9.84 -18.95
C MET A 66 7.50 9.92 -18.26
N SER A 67 8.54 10.29 -19.02
CA SER A 67 9.83 10.68 -18.46
C SER A 67 9.72 11.94 -17.62
N HIS A 68 10.73 12.23 -16.79
CA HIS A 68 10.75 13.46 -15.99
C HIS A 68 10.76 14.71 -16.88
N ALA A 69 11.43 14.66 -18.03
CA ALA A 69 11.47 15.75 -19.00
C ALA A 69 10.09 16.01 -19.63
N GLU A 70 9.38 14.97 -20.07
CA GLU A 70 8.03 15.10 -20.63
C GLU A 70 7.04 15.62 -19.59
N ALA A 71 7.08 15.07 -18.37
CA ALA A 71 6.24 15.54 -17.27
C ALA A 71 6.56 16.99 -16.89
N ALA A 72 7.81 17.44 -17.01
CA ALA A 72 8.20 18.82 -16.74
C ALA A 72 7.56 19.79 -17.75
N VAL A 73 7.51 19.41 -19.03
CA VAL A 73 6.82 20.18 -20.08
C VAL A 73 5.32 20.24 -19.81
N VAL A 74 4.68 19.10 -19.50
CA VAL A 74 3.23 19.05 -19.22
C VAL A 74 2.83 19.87 -17.99
N LEU A 75 3.68 19.88 -16.96
CA LEU A 75 3.41 20.55 -15.69
C LEU A 75 3.95 21.99 -15.62
N ASP A 76 4.51 22.51 -16.71
CA ASP A 76 5.16 23.83 -16.79
C ASP A 76 6.17 24.04 -15.64
N THR A 77 7.12 23.11 -15.51
CA THR A 77 8.13 23.12 -14.45
C THR A 77 9.47 22.57 -14.94
N THR A 78 10.45 22.43 -14.04
CA THR A 78 11.77 21.87 -14.37
C THR A 78 11.83 20.36 -14.11
N GLU A 79 12.66 19.65 -14.89
CA GLU A 79 12.90 18.22 -14.68
C GLU A 79 13.39 17.90 -13.25
N GLY A 80 14.24 18.75 -12.69
CA GLY A 80 14.68 18.63 -11.29
C GLY A 80 13.53 18.75 -10.29
N THR A 81 12.53 19.61 -10.56
CA THR A 81 11.33 19.72 -9.72
C THR A 81 10.48 18.47 -9.82
N VAL A 82 10.32 17.89 -11.01
CA VAL A 82 9.62 16.61 -11.20
C VAL A 82 10.31 15.51 -10.41
N ALA A 83 11.63 15.37 -10.54
CA ALA A 83 12.40 14.37 -9.81
C ALA A 83 12.25 14.53 -8.29
N TRP A 84 12.32 15.77 -7.77
CA TRP A 84 12.06 16.06 -6.36
C TRP A 84 10.63 15.67 -5.95
N ARG A 85 9.62 16.02 -6.75
CA ARG A 85 8.21 15.67 -6.47
C ARG A 85 8.00 14.17 -6.43
N VAL A 86 8.59 13.40 -7.36
CA VAL A 86 8.52 11.93 -7.34
C VAL A 86 9.15 11.38 -6.07
N HIS A 87 10.33 11.86 -5.70
CA HIS A 87 11.02 11.43 -4.48
C HIS A 87 10.20 11.76 -3.22
N GLU A 88 9.71 12.99 -3.12
CA GLU A 88 8.94 13.46 -1.95
C GLU A 88 7.60 12.72 -1.83
N ALA A 89 6.91 12.47 -2.94
CA ALA A 89 5.68 11.67 -2.94
C ALA A 89 5.93 10.23 -2.45
N ARG A 90 6.98 9.56 -2.95
CA ARG A 90 7.36 8.21 -2.49
C ARG A 90 7.71 8.18 -1.00
N LYS A 91 8.43 9.19 -0.52
CA LYS A 91 8.77 9.34 0.90
C LYS A 91 7.50 9.47 1.75
N GLN A 92 6.54 10.30 1.36
CA GLN A 92 5.28 10.49 2.09
C GLN A 92 4.44 9.21 2.11
N LEU A 93 4.32 8.52 0.97
CA LEU A 93 3.65 7.22 0.88
C LEU A 93 4.30 6.19 1.80
N ASN A 94 5.63 6.07 1.79
CA ASN A 94 6.36 5.15 2.66
C ASN A 94 6.12 5.43 4.14
N VAL A 95 6.14 6.70 4.57
CA VAL A 95 5.86 7.08 5.95
C VAL A 95 4.44 6.67 6.36
N HIS A 96 3.45 6.87 5.48
CA HIS A 96 2.08 6.46 5.75
C HIS A 96 1.90 4.95 5.82
N LEU A 97 2.47 4.20 4.88
CA LEU A 97 2.42 2.74 4.88
C LEU A 97 3.14 2.13 6.09
N MET A 98 4.32 2.64 6.45
CA MET A 98 5.04 2.20 7.66
C MET A 98 4.25 2.44 8.94
N ARG A 99 3.48 3.54 9.01
CA ARG A 99 2.62 3.81 10.16
C ARG A 99 1.49 2.79 10.27
N LEU A 100 0.86 2.45 9.15
CA LEU A 100 -0.22 1.46 9.10
C LEU A 100 0.29 0.06 9.48
N GLN A 101 1.50 -0.31 9.04
CA GLN A 101 2.12 -1.59 9.43
C GLN A 101 2.48 -1.66 10.92
N ARG A 102 2.78 -0.51 11.55
CA ARG A 102 3.12 -0.40 12.99
C ARG A 102 1.89 -0.32 13.91
N GLU A 103 0.75 0.11 13.38
CA GLU A 103 -0.55 0.00 14.02
C GLU A 103 -1.29 -1.19 13.38
N PRO A 104 -0.84 -2.45 13.56
CA PRO A 104 -1.57 -3.58 13.01
C PRO A 104 -2.99 -3.49 13.54
N THR A 105 -3.97 -3.50 12.63
CA THR A 105 -5.38 -3.60 12.95
C THR A 105 -5.53 -4.58 14.12
N PRO A 106 -6.09 -4.16 15.27
CA PRO A 106 -6.22 -5.06 16.40
C PRO A 106 -6.99 -6.28 15.92
N THR A 107 -6.48 -7.45 16.31
CA THR A 107 -7.02 -8.80 16.08
C THR A 107 -8.54 -8.93 16.26
N GLY A 108 -9.23 -7.95 16.86
CA GLY A 108 -10.69 -7.86 16.90
C GLY A 108 -11.42 -7.69 15.56
N VAL A 109 -10.76 -7.25 14.46
CA VAL A 109 -11.39 -7.30 13.12
C VAL A 109 -11.30 -8.71 12.50
N ARG A 110 -10.31 -9.52 12.91
CA ARG A 110 -10.22 -10.95 12.54
C ARG A 110 -11.43 -11.76 13.04
N LEU A 111 -12.12 -11.29 14.08
CA LEU A 111 -13.22 -12.02 14.73
C LEU A 111 -14.61 -11.75 14.14
N LYS A 112 -14.77 -10.81 13.19
CA LYS A 112 -16.02 -10.70 12.43
C LYS A 112 -16.03 -11.50 11.13
N ALA A 113 -14.85 -11.85 10.60
CA ALA A 113 -14.73 -12.83 9.53
C ALA A 113 -14.97 -14.27 10.03
N SER A 114 -14.70 -14.55 11.32
CA SER A 114 -14.93 -15.88 11.90
C SER A 114 -16.40 -16.23 12.16
N GLU A 115 -17.32 -15.26 12.17
CA GLU A 115 -18.76 -15.56 12.24
C GLU A 115 -19.36 -15.95 10.87
N VAL A 116 -18.69 -15.60 9.77
CA VAL A 116 -19.10 -16.02 8.41
C VAL A 116 -18.40 -17.33 8.01
N GLY A 117 -17.26 -17.64 8.62
CA GLY A 117 -16.43 -18.81 8.32
C GLY A 117 -16.55 -19.96 9.31
N ASN A 118 -17.73 -20.22 9.87
CA ASN A 118 -17.96 -21.43 10.67
C ASN A 118 -18.09 -22.67 9.76
N ALA A 119 -17.07 -22.90 8.93
CA ALA A 119 -16.92 -24.04 8.05
C ALA A 119 -15.44 -24.15 7.62
N HIS A 120 -14.70 -25.05 8.28
CA HIS A 120 -13.45 -25.70 7.82
C HIS A 120 -12.08 -25.05 8.19
N THR A 121 -11.70 -25.27 9.45
CA THR A 121 -10.42 -25.82 9.94
C THR A 121 -9.09 -25.22 9.45
N SER A 122 -8.50 -24.40 10.31
CA SER A 122 -7.10 -24.03 10.38
C SER A 122 -6.18 -25.25 10.59
N ARG A 123 -5.27 -25.53 9.65
CA ARG A 123 -4.07 -26.37 9.92
C ARG A 123 -2.84 -26.11 9.03
N GLY A 124 -2.81 -25.06 8.21
CA GLY A 124 -1.73 -24.84 7.24
C GLY A 124 -0.72 -23.73 7.55
N PHE A 125 -1.12 -22.71 8.33
CA PHE A 125 -0.35 -21.45 8.42
C PHE A 125 0.89 -21.53 9.30
N ASP A 126 0.80 -22.25 10.43
CA ASP A 126 1.93 -22.39 11.36
C ASP A 126 3.06 -23.28 10.81
N ALA A 127 2.73 -24.23 9.92
CA ALA A 127 3.73 -25.08 9.25
C ALA A 127 4.54 -24.32 8.18
N ALA A 128 3.92 -23.34 7.51
CA ALA A 128 4.57 -22.53 6.47
C ALA A 128 5.57 -21.51 7.05
N LEU A 129 5.28 -20.97 8.24
CA LEU A 129 6.17 -20.03 8.93
C LEU A 129 7.42 -20.70 9.51
N ALA A 130 7.33 -21.95 9.97
CA ALA A 130 8.47 -22.67 10.54
C ALA A 130 9.56 -23.04 9.52
N LEU A 131 9.20 -23.19 8.24
CA LEU A 131 10.13 -23.60 7.17
C LEU A 131 10.95 -22.44 6.60
N LEU A 132 10.57 -21.20 6.87
CA LEU A 132 11.16 -20.00 6.24
C LEU A 132 12.18 -19.25 7.11
N ILE A 133 12.34 -19.65 8.37
CA ILE A 133 13.21 -18.97 9.36
C ILE A 133 14.72 -19.31 9.25
N PRO A 134 15.22 -20.45 8.73
CA PRO A 134 16.66 -20.71 8.74
C PRO A 134 17.50 -19.89 7.73
N MET A 135 16.87 -19.18 6.79
CA MET A 135 17.58 -18.60 5.63
C MET A 135 18.23 -17.23 5.89
N LEU A 136 18.02 -16.61 7.06
CA LEU A 136 18.47 -15.24 7.35
C LEU A 136 19.54 -15.11 8.44
N ALA A 137 20.09 -16.22 8.95
CA ALA A 137 21.00 -16.17 10.11
C ALA A 137 22.49 -16.36 9.82
N ASP A 138 22.95 -16.60 8.58
CA ASP A 138 24.37 -16.92 8.35
C ASP A 138 24.98 -16.24 7.12
N ARG A 139 25.45 -15.00 7.29
CA ARG A 139 26.55 -14.39 6.51
C ARG A 139 27.22 -13.28 7.32
N GLU A 140 28.15 -13.67 8.18
CA GLU A 140 29.20 -12.78 8.70
C GLU A 140 30.14 -12.32 7.55
N PRO A 141 30.58 -11.04 7.52
CA PRO A 141 31.68 -10.64 6.66
C PRO A 141 33.03 -11.01 7.29
N SER A 142 33.81 -11.79 6.54
CA SER A 142 35.15 -12.25 6.87
C SER A 142 36.11 -11.11 7.23
N ARG A 143 36.76 -11.21 8.39
CA ARG A 143 38.05 -10.55 8.64
C ARG A 143 39.13 -11.37 7.94
N HIS A 144 39.89 -10.75 7.03
CA HIS A 144 41.35 -10.85 6.92
C HIS A 144 41.87 -9.67 6.11
#